data_AF-A0A954P354-F1
#
_entry.id   AF-A0A954P354-F1
#
_cell.length_a   1.000
_cell.length_b   1.000
_cell.length_c   1.000
_cell.angle_alpha   90.00
_cell.angle_beta   90.00
_cell.angle_gamma   90.00
#
_symmetry.space_group_name_H-M   'P 1'
#
loop_
_entity.id
_entity.type
_entity.pdbx_description
1 polymer ?
#
loop_
_entity_poly.entity_id
_entity_poly.type
_entity_poly.pdbx_seq_one_letter_code
_entity_poly.pdbx_strand_id
1 'polypeptide(L)'
;MEDRAIMQVTSNTGKSRRGGFTLVEVLIVVVILGILAATVLPQFTAANNDARESAVKQDLAILRGQIQQYHVDHNGKFPADGETDGTKFADALLLSSSADGTTGAPGTLPYGPYIIGQVPANPFTGARGVRIVTDVPGATPDDSTTEGWFYNPATGLIKANTTEVSSDGSTPVSSF
;
A
#
# COMPACT_ATOMS: atom_id res chain seq x y z
N MET A 1 25.75 -28.27 86.93
CA MET A 1 25.39 -26.94 86.40
C MET A 1 26.26 -26.73 85.17
N GLU A 2 25.80 -26.76 83.93
CA GLU A 2 24.44 -26.72 83.38
C GLU A 2 24.39 -27.50 82.06
N ASP A 3 23.17 -27.93 81.78
CA ASP A 3 22.68 -28.82 80.75
C ASP A 3 22.78 -28.17 79.36
N ARG A 4 23.49 -28.79 78.40
CA ARG A 4 23.48 -28.34 77.00
C ARG A 4 22.24 -28.90 76.34
N ALA A 5 21.15 -28.15 76.40
CA ALA A 5 19.93 -28.41 75.64
C ALA A 5 20.27 -28.49 74.14
N ILE A 6 20.20 -29.70 73.57
CA ILE A 6 20.29 -29.94 72.13
C ILE A 6 18.93 -29.55 71.53
N MET A 7 18.90 -28.40 70.86
CA MET A 7 17.79 -27.93 70.05
C MET A 7 17.63 -28.84 68.82
N GLN A 8 16.68 -29.77 68.85
CA GLN A 8 16.27 -30.53 67.66
C GLN A 8 15.43 -29.63 66.76
N VAL A 9 16.05 -29.12 65.69
CA VAL A 9 15.33 -28.51 64.57
C VAL A 9 14.73 -29.64 63.74
N THR A 10 13.43 -29.89 63.88
CA THR A 10 12.68 -30.75 62.94
C THR A 10 12.44 -29.98 61.65
N SER A 11 13.22 -30.29 60.61
CA SER A 11 13.00 -29.76 59.25
C SER A 11 11.75 -30.40 58.62
N ASN A 12 10.66 -29.64 58.52
CA ASN A 12 9.48 -30.05 57.77
C ASN A 12 9.71 -29.85 56.26
N THR A 13 10.21 -30.87 55.58
CA THR A 13 10.35 -30.86 54.11
C THR A 13 9.00 -31.07 53.44
N GLY A 14 8.35 -29.97 53.04
CA GLY A 14 7.16 -29.98 52.19
C GLY A 14 7.45 -30.66 50.84
N LYS A 15 6.78 -31.78 50.58
CA LYS A 15 6.93 -32.56 49.34
C LYS A 15 6.28 -31.80 48.18
N SER A 16 7.08 -31.10 47.38
CA SER A 16 6.61 -30.47 46.14
C SER A 16 6.17 -31.57 45.16
N ARG A 17 4.86 -31.69 44.92
CA ARG A 17 4.32 -32.52 43.84
C ARG A 17 4.72 -31.88 42.50
N ARG A 18 5.78 -32.39 41.87
CA ARG A 18 6.08 -32.08 40.47
C ARG A 18 5.05 -32.80 39.60
N GLY A 19 4.04 -32.08 39.12
CA GLY A 19 3.13 -32.55 38.08
C GLY A 19 3.87 -32.54 36.75
N GLY A 20 3.90 -33.69 36.07
CA GLY A 20 4.37 -33.78 34.69
C GLY A 20 3.23 -33.52 33.72
N PHE A 21 3.52 -32.88 32.59
CA PHE A 21 2.56 -32.71 31.49
C PHE A 21 2.11 -34.06 30.97
N THR A 22 0.81 -34.21 30.73
CA THR A 22 0.29 -35.45 30.10
C THR A 22 0.45 -35.36 28.58
N LEU A 23 0.65 -36.51 27.93
CA LEU A 23 0.68 -36.57 26.46
C LEU A 23 -0.62 -36.07 25.83
N VAL A 24 -1.75 -36.32 26.50
CA VAL A 24 -3.08 -35.88 26.06
C VAL A 24 -3.19 -34.35 26.09
N GLU A 25 -2.60 -33.71 27.09
CA GLU A 25 -2.61 -32.25 27.23
C GLU A 25 -1.81 -31.57 26.11
N VAL A 26 -0.65 -32.13 25.75
CA VAL A 26 0.12 -31.65 24.59
C VAL A 26 -0.62 -31.96 23.27
N LEU A 27 -1.27 -33.13 23.16
CA LEU A 27 -2.01 -33.52 21.96
C LEU A 27 -3.18 -32.56 21.66
N ILE A 28 -3.96 -32.19 22.67
CA ILE A 28 -5.08 -31.26 22.50
C ILE A 28 -4.57 -29.87 22.07
N VAL A 29 -3.45 -29.41 22.64
CA VAL A 29 -2.87 -28.11 22.29
C VAL A 29 -2.44 -28.07 20.82
N VAL A 30 -1.74 -29.09 20.32
CA VAL A 30 -1.30 -29.10 18.91
C VAL A 30 -2.47 -29.24 17.94
N VAL A 31 -3.54 -29.94 18.33
CA VAL A 31 -4.78 -30.03 17.54
C VAL A 31 -5.46 -28.66 17.43
N ILE A 32 -5.62 -27.95 18.55
CA ILE A 32 -6.21 -26.60 18.55
C ILE A 32 -5.35 -25.63 17.73
N LEU A 33 -4.02 -25.65 17.91
CA LEU A 33 -3.10 -24.83 17.13
C LEU A 33 -3.19 -25.14 15.62
N GLY A 34 -3.38 -26.41 15.24
CA GLY A 34 -3.57 -26.83 13.84
C GLY A 34 -4.86 -26.26 13.23
N ILE A 35 -5.97 -26.29 13.95
CA ILE A 35 -7.27 -25.74 13.49
C ILE A 35 -7.20 -24.21 13.37
N LEU A 36 -6.61 -23.53 14.36
CA LEU A 36 -6.42 -22.08 14.33
C LEU A 36 -5.51 -21.67 13.17
N ALA A 37 -4.38 -22.35 12.96
CA ALA A 37 -3.49 -22.06 11.84
C ALA A 37 -4.17 -22.24 10.48
N ALA A 38 -5.00 -23.29 10.32
CA ALA A 38 -5.72 -23.56 9.07
C ALA A 38 -6.78 -22.50 8.72
N THR A 39 -7.41 -21.89 9.73
CA THR A 39 -8.52 -20.94 9.53
C THR A 39 -8.06 -19.49 9.43
N VAL A 40 -6.99 -19.10 10.13
CA VAL A 40 -6.50 -17.72 10.17
C VAL A 40 -5.76 -17.31 8.89
N LEU A 41 -5.01 -18.23 8.29
CA LEU A 41 -4.17 -17.93 7.13
C LEU A 41 -4.94 -17.42 5.88
N PRO A 42 -6.05 -18.02 5.43
CA PRO A 42 -6.76 -17.55 4.23
C PRO A 42 -7.42 -16.18 4.40
N GLN A 43 -7.85 -15.83 5.63
CA GLN A 43 -8.57 -14.58 5.89
C GLN A 43 -7.68 -13.34 5.75
N PHE A 44 -6.38 -13.46 6.04
CA PHE A 44 -5.44 -12.33 5.99
C PHE A 44 -5.08 -11.91 4.56
N THR A 45 -5.00 -12.85 3.61
CA THR A 45 -4.63 -12.55 2.21
C THR A 45 -5.74 -11.83 1.46
N ALA A 46 -7.02 -12.20 1.68
CA ALA A 46 -8.16 -11.57 1.02
C ALA A 46 -8.37 -10.12 1.47
N ALA A 47 -8.32 -9.86 2.78
CA ALA A 47 -8.49 -8.52 3.34
C ALA A 47 -7.42 -7.52 2.85
N ASN A 48 -6.21 -7.99 2.57
CA ASN A 48 -5.15 -7.16 2.00
C ASN A 48 -5.42 -6.78 0.54
N ASN A 49 -6.08 -7.64 -0.24
CA ASN A 49 -6.38 -7.33 -1.64
C ASN A 49 -7.51 -6.30 -1.75
N ASP A 50 -8.59 -6.47 -0.97
CA ASP A 50 -9.70 -5.49 -0.88
C ASP A 50 -9.21 -4.10 -0.48
N ALA A 51 -8.28 -4.04 0.47
CA ALA A 51 -7.70 -2.78 0.93
C ALA A 51 -6.86 -2.10 -0.17
N ARG A 52 -6.05 -2.88 -0.93
CA ARG A 52 -5.26 -2.36 -2.06
C ARG A 52 -6.14 -1.90 -3.21
N GLU A 53 -7.20 -2.64 -3.52
CA GLU A 53 -8.19 -2.27 -4.53
C GLU A 53 -8.91 -0.96 -4.15
N SER A 54 -9.32 -0.82 -2.88
CA SER A 54 -9.93 0.42 -2.39
C SER A 54 -8.96 1.59 -2.47
N ALA A 55 -7.69 1.36 -2.09
CA ALA A 55 -6.64 2.37 -2.15
C ALA A 55 -6.37 2.82 -3.60
N VAL A 56 -6.25 1.90 -4.56
CA VAL A 56 -5.94 2.27 -5.95
C VAL A 56 -7.08 3.06 -6.59
N LYS A 57 -8.34 2.72 -6.29
CA LYS A 57 -9.51 3.49 -6.76
C LYS A 57 -9.52 4.91 -6.18
N GLN A 58 -9.18 5.05 -4.89
CA GLN A 58 -9.06 6.35 -4.24
C GLN A 58 -7.92 7.17 -4.84
N ASP A 59 -6.74 6.57 -5.04
CA ASP A 59 -5.60 7.25 -5.64
C ASP A 59 -5.88 7.68 -7.08
N LEU A 60 -6.53 6.83 -7.89
CA LEU A 60 -6.98 7.20 -9.24
C LEU A 60 -7.99 8.36 -9.20
N ALA A 61 -8.93 8.37 -8.25
CA ALA A 61 -9.89 9.46 -8.12
C ALA A 61 -9.19 10.80 -7.77
N ILE A 62 -8.21 10.75 -6.86
CA ILE A 62 -7.39 11.92 -6.51
C ILE A 62 -6.62 12.40 -7.73
N LEU A 63 -5.89 11.50 -8.41
CA LEU A 63 -5.09 11.83 -9.59
C LEU A 63 -5.96 12.43 -10.71
N ARG A 64 -7.09 11.79 -11.04
CA ARG A 64 -8.05 12.29 -12.04
C ARG A 64 -8.58 13.67 -11.69
N GLY A 65 -8.91 13.90 -10.41
CA GLY A 65 -9.33 15.21 -9.92
C GLY A 65 -8.27 16.29 -10.10
N GLN A 66 -7.02 16.01 -9.73
CA GLN A 66 -5.92 16.97 -9.87
C GLN A 66 -5.52 17.22 -11.34
N ILE A 67 -5.56 16.19 -12.18
CA ILE A 67 -5.36 16.32 -13.64
C ILE A 67 -6.41 17.27 -14.24
N GLN A 68 -7.68 17.13 -13.83
CA GLN A 68 -8.74 18.01 -14.30
C GLN A 68 -8.61 19.44 -13.77
N GLN A 69 -8.19 19.61 -12.52
CA GLN A 69 -7.91 20.94 -11.97
C GLN A 69 -6.78 21.63 -12.75
N TYR A 70 -5.67 20.91 -13.03
CA TYR A 70 -4.60 21.42 -13.87
C TYR A 70 -5.11 21.84 -15.25
N HIS A 71 -5.96 21.02 -15.86
CA HIS A 71 -6.53 21.27 -17.19
C HIS A 71 -7.33 22.58 -17.26
N VAL A 72 -8.10 22.88 -16.21
CA VAL A 72 -8.86 24.15 -16.11
C VAL A 72 -7.92 25.35 -15.99
N ASP A 73 -6.87 25.25 -15.18
CA ASP A 73 -5.93 26.35 -14.93
C ASP A 73 -5.02 26.64 -16.14
N HIS A 74 -4.74 25.64 -16.98
CA HIS A 74 -3.76 25.72 -18.07
C HIS A 74 -4.38 25.76 -19.46
N ASN A 75 -5.51 26.49 -19.61
CA ASN A 75 -6.17 26.72 -20.89
C ASN A 75 -6.50 25.42 -21.67
N GLY A 76 -6.91 24.37 -20.96
CA GLY A 76 -7.26 23.09 -21.56
C GLY A 76 -6.06 22.19 -21.90
N LYS A 77 -4.86 22.52 -21.43
CA LYS A 77 -3.70 21.61 -21.51
C LYS A 77 -3.70 20.66 -20.33
N PHE A 78 -3.51 19.38 -20.59
CA PHE A 78 -3.29 18.43 -19.51
C PHE A 78 -1.84 18.46 -19.01
N PRO A 79 -1.56 17.93 -17.81
CA PRO A 79 -0.19 17.74 -17.32
C PRO A 79 0.68 17.02 -18.36
N ALA A 80 1.91 17.48 -18.56
CA ALA A 80 2.85 16.89 -19.51
C ALA A 80 2.37 16.86 -20.99
N ASP A 81 1.46 17.78 -21.39
CA ASP A 81 1.03 17.91 -22.79
C ASP A 81 2.23 18.06 -23.74
N GLY A 82 2.27 17.21 -24.77
CA GLY A 82 3.38 17.13 -25.74
C GLY A 82 4.66 16.45 -25.25
N GLU A 83 4.70 15.96 -24.00
CA GLU A 83 5.89 15.31 -23.43
C GLU A 83 5.82 13.78 -23.51
N THR A 84 6.98 13.13 -23.53
CA THR A 84 7.12 11.67 -23.47
C THR A 84 7.76 11.18 -22.18
N ASP A 85 8.32 12.10 -21.38
CA ASP A 85 8.93 11.80 -20.09
C ASP A 85 7.89 11.92 -18.96
N GLY A 86 7.67 10.80 -18.26
CA GLY A 86 6.77 10.72 -17.12
C GLY A 86 7.13 11.62 -15.94
N THR A 87 8.38 12.07 -15.83
CA THR A 87 8.77 13.03 -14.79
C THR A 87 8.06 14.37 -14.96
N LYS A 88 7.73 14.76 -16.20
CA LYS A 88 6.97 15.99 -16.51
C LYS A 88 5.57 15.97 -15.95
N PHE A 89 4.95 14.79 -15.87
CA PHE A 89 3.65 14.65 -15.20
C PHE A 89 3.77 14.95 -13.71
N ALA A 90 4.80 14.40 -13.06
CA ALA A 90 5.02 14.62 -11.64
C ALA A 90 5.35 16.10 -11.36
N ASP A 91 6.23 16.71 -12.14
CA ASP A 91 6.58 18.13 -12.02
C ASP A 91 5.35 19.02 -12.17
N ALA A 92 4.51 18.77 -13.17
CA ALA A 92 3.29 19.54 -13.42
C ALA A 92 2.28 19.50 -12.25
N LEU A 93 2.24 18.41 -11.48
CA LEU A 93 1.32 18.26 -10.35
C LEU A 93 1.93 18.62 -8.99
N LEU A 94 3.25 18.43 -8.81
CA LEU A 94 3.94 18.63 -7.54
C LEU A 94 4.57 20.01 -7.38
N LEU A 95 4.82 20.70 -8.49
CA LEU A 95 5.40 22.05 -8.51
C LEU A 95 4.32 23.10 -8.79
N SER A 96 4.70 24.37 -8.67
CA SER A 96 3.85 25.46 -9.20
C SER A 96 4.15 25.68 -10.68
N SER A 97 3.20 26.22 -11.43
CA SER A 97 3.33 26.46 -12.87
C SER A 97 2.75 27.79 -13.33
N SER A 98 3.27 28.29 -14.46
CA SER A 98 2.70 29.43 -15.18
C SER A 98 1.49 28.98 -16.02
N ALA A 99 0.71 29.92 -16.57
CA ALA A 99 -0.43 29.62 -17.44
C ALA A 99 -0.07 28.73 -18.65
N ASP A 100 1.18 28.77 -19.08
CA ASP A 100 1.69 27.98 -20.21
C ASP A 100 2.19 26.58 -19.81
N GLY A 101 2.23 26.26 -18.51
CA GLY A 101 2.68 24.98 -17.96
C GLY A 101 4.18 24.93 -17.65
N THR A 102 4.89 26.06 -17.65
CA THR A 102 6.29 26.09 -17.22
C THR A 102 6.35 25.94 -15.71
N THR A 103 7.08 24.95 -15.22
CA THR A 103 7.16 24.64 -13.78
C THR A 103 8.22 25.45 -13.05
N GLY A 104 7.99 25.68 -11.77
CA GLY A 104 8.89 26.38 -10.84
C GLY A 104 8.65 25.93 -9.40
N ALA A 105 9.60 26.21 -8.51
CA ALA A 105 9.55 25.76 -7.12
C ALA A 105 8.18 26.08 -6.47
N PRO A 106 7.60 25.17 -5.64
CA PRO A 106 6.25 25.34 -5.11
C PRO A 106 6.00 26.72 -4.49
N GLY A 107 4.89 27.36 -4.85
CA GLY A 107 4.51 28.70 -4.38
C GLY A 107 5.19 29.87 -5.09
N THR A 108 5.98 29.62 -6.14
CA THR A 108 6.67 30.68 -6.91
C THR A 108 5.84 31.17 -8.10
N LEU A 109 4.98 30.31 -8.66
CA LEU A 109 4.15 30.61 -9.82
C LEU A 109 2.65 30.59 -9.46
N PRO A 110 1.77 31.19 -10.29
CA PRO A 110 0.37 31.43 -9.93
C PRO A 110 -0.50 30.19 -9.74
N TYR A 111 -0.14 29.06 -10.36
CA TYR A 111 -0.94 27.84 -10.33
C TYR A 111 -0.21 26.70 -9.59
N GLY A 112 -0.99 25.78 -9.02
CA GLY A 112 -0.47 24.66 -8.24
C GLY A 112 0.23 25.06 -6.93
N PRO A 113 0.90 24.10 -6.25
CA PRO A 113 0.93 22.68 -6.57
C PRO A 113 -0.43 22.01 -6.38
N TYR A 114 -0.71 21.00 -7.19
CA TYR A 114 -1.98 20.26 -7.20
C TYR A 114 -1.95 19.05 -6.27
N ILE A 115 -0.77 18.47 -6.10
CA ILE A 115 -0.50 17.37 -5.16
C ILE A 115 0.59 17.83 -4.20
N ILE A 116 0.40 17.56 -2.91
CA ILE A 116 1.40 17.84 -1.88
C ILE A 116 2.24 16.58 -1.63
N GLY A 117 3.55 16.74 -1.63
CA GLY A 117 4.49 15.66 -1.33
C GLY A 117 4.91 14.91 -2.58
N GLN A 118 4.23 13.80 -2.88
CA GLN A 118 4.62 12.87 -3.95
C GLN A 118 3.37 12.34 -4.65
N VAL A 119 3.52 11.93 -5.92
CA VAL A 119 2.51 11.12 -6.61
C VAL A 119 2.20 9.88 -5.73
N PRO A 120 0.93 9.51 -5.51
CA PRO A 120 0.58 8.30 -4.78
C PRO A 120 1.30 7.07 -5.36
N ALA A 121 1.75 6.19 -4.47
CA ALA A 121 2.33 4.93 -4.88
C ALA A 121 1.22 3.97 -5.28
N ASN A 122 1.39 3.26 -6.40
CA ASN A 122 0.50 2.18 -6.77
C ASN A 122 0.47 1.13 -5.62
N PRO A 123 -0.69 0.83 -5.01
CA PRO A 123 -0.79 -0.08 -3.86
C PRO A 123 -0.33 -1.52 -4.14
N PHE A 124 -0.25 -1.93 -5.41
CA PHE A 124 0.15 -3.27 -5.83
C PHE A 124 1.65 -3.38 -6.07
N THR A 125 2.26 -2.39 -6.72
CA THR A 125 3.69 -2.43 -7.09
C THR A 125 4.59 -1.58 -6.19
N GLY A 126 4.03 -0.66 -5.42
CA GLY A 126 4.76 0.36 -4.65
C GLY A 126 5.40 1.47 -5.50
N ALA A 127 5.26 1.39 -6.82
CA ALA A 127 5.84 2.32 -7.77
C ALA A 127 5.06 3.64 -7.84
N ARG A 128 5.77 4.75 -8.06
CA ARG A 128 5.18 6.11 -8.12
C ARG A 128 5.32 6.74 -9.50
N GLY A 129 6.26 6.26 -10.31
CA GLY A 129 6.51 6.80 -11.63
C GLY A 129 5.30 6.65 -12.54
N VAL A 130 5.28 7.47 -13.58
CA VAL A 130 4.23 7.48 -14.57
C VAL A 130 4.86 7.15 -15.91
N ARG A 131 4.29 6.20 -16.64
CA ARG A 131 4.67 5.94 -18.02
C ARG A 131 3.71 6.67 -18.96
N ILE A 132 4.27 7.50 -19.83
CA ILE A 132 3.51 8.14 -20.89
C ILE A 132 3.20 7.11 -21.99
N VAL A 133 1.93 6.97 -22.36
CA VAL A 133 1.44 6.07 -23.41
C VAL A 133 0.47 6.80 -24.34
N THR A 134 0.36 6.32 -25.58
CA THR A 134 -0.56 6.88 -26.58
C THR A 134 -1.97 6.31 -26.46
N ASP A 135 -2.11 5.08 -25.96
CA ASP A 135 -3.39 4.41 -25.71
C ASP A 135 -3.40 3.85 -24.29
N VAL A 136 -4.11 4.53 -23.39
CA VAL A 136 -4.20 4.13 -21.98
C VAL A 136 -5.02 2.85 -21.85
N PRO A 137 -6.27 2.75 -22.34
CA PRO A 137 -7.01 1.48 -22.31
C PRO A 137 -6.23 0.29 -22.85
N GLY A 138 -5.55 0.44 -23.99
CA GLY A 138 -4.79 -0.64 -24.63
C GLY A 138 -3.40 -0.94 -24.05
N ALA A 139 -2.85 -0.11 -23.15
CA ALA A 139 -1.54 -0.35 -22.56
C ALA A 139 -1.51 -1.66 -21.74
N THR A 140 -0.58 -2.57 -22.04
CA THR A 140 -0.42 -3.83 -21.30
C THR A 140 0.30 -3.58 -19.97
N PRO A 141 -0.30 -3.95 -18.82
CA PRO A 141 0.38 -3.84 -17.54
C PRO A 141 1.58 -4.77 -17.40
N ASP A 142 2.61 -4.33 -16.68
CA ASP A 142 3.87 -5.05 -16.49
C ASP A 142 4.35 -5.10 -15.02
N ASP A 143 3.54 -4.61 -14.08
CA ASP A 143 3.86 -4.52 -12.63
C ASP A 143 5.23 -3.86 -12.34
N SER A 144 5.62 -2.88 -13.16
CA SER A 144 6.87 -2.13 -12.96
C SER A 144 7.01 -1.61 -11.52
N THR A 145 8.22 -1.75 -10.97
CA THR A 145 8.59 -1.23 -9.64
C THR A 145 9.00 0.24 -9.67
N THR A 146 9.15 0.82 -10.87
CA THR A 146 9.47 2.23 -11.08
C THR A 146 8.27 3.04 -11.55
N GLU A 147 7.42 2.45 -12.40
CA GLU A 147 6.26 3.12 -13.03
C GLU A 147 4.94 2.47 -12.58
N GLY A 148 4.24 3.12 -11.65
CA GLY A 148 2.99 2.62 -11.09
C GLY A 148 1.75 2.96 -11.92
N TRP A 149 1.86 3.90 -12.87
CA TRP A 149 0.71 4.46 -13.58
C TRP A 149 0.98 4.58 -15.08
N PHE A 150 -0.02 4.30 -15.91
CA PHE A 150 -0.02 4.71 -17.31
C PHE A 150 -0.84 5.97 -17.47
N TYR A 151 -0.33 6.91 -18.25
CA TYR A 151 -0.97 8.20 -18.48
C TYR A 151 -0.86 8.63 -19.94
N ASN A 152 -1.88 9.31 -20.45
CA ASN A 152 -1.84 9.94 -21.77
C ASN A 152 -2.07 11.46 -21.63
N PRO A 153 -1.05 12.28 -21.93
CA PRO A 153 -1.14 13.73 -21.82
C PRO A 153 -2.04 14.38 -22.87
N ALA A 154 -2.34 13.72 -23.99
CA ALA A 154 -3.27 14.25 -24.99
C ALA A 154 -4.75 14.10 -24.57
N THR A 155 -5.06 13.16 -23.67
CA THR A 155 -6.44 12.84 -23.28
C THR A 155 -6.73 13.02 -21.79
N GLY A 156 -5.70 13.13 -20.96
CA GLY A 156 -5.81 13.17 -19.50
C GLY A 156 -6.18 11.83 -18.87
N LEU A 157 -6.26 10.75 -19.64
CA LEU A 157 -6.59 9.42 -19.13
C LEU A 157 -5.43 8.86 -18.31
N ILE A 158 -5.76 8.27 -17.16
CA ILE A 158 -4.81 7.60 -16.27
C ILE A 158 -5.39 6.26 -15.79
N LYS A 159 -4.55 5.24 -15.72
CA LYS A 159 -4.87 3.92 -15.15
C LYS A 159 -3.69 3.33 -14.37
N ALA A 160 -3.97 2.35 -13.52
CA ALA A 160 -2.94 1.63 -12.79
C ALA A 160 -2.12 0.72 -13.72
N ASN A 161 -0.80 0.73 -13.53
CA ASN A 161 0.09 -0.28 -14.11
C ASN A 161 0.17 -1.48 -13.15
N THR A 162 -0.79 -2.39 -13.26
CA THR A 162 -0.72 -3.67 -12.58
C THR A 162 -1.41 -4.80 -13.33
N THR A 163 -0.84 -6.01 -13.26
CA THR A 163 -1.45 -7.24 -13.82
C THR A 163 -2.47 -7.89 -12.89
N GLU A 164 -2.57 -7.37 -11.66
CA GLU A 164 -3.47 -7.89 -10.63
C GLU A 164 -4.95 -7.71 -11.02
N VAL A 165 -5.78 -8.58 -10.46
CA VAL A 165 -7.23 -8.57 -10.63
C VAL A 165 -7.91 -8.13 -9.32
N SER A 166 -9.15 -7.65 -9.44
CA SER A 166 -10.03 -7.31 -8.33
C SER A 166 -10.13 -8.47 -7.34
N SER A 167 -10.57 -8.18 -6.12
CA SER A 167 -10.66 -9.19 -5.06
C SER A 167 -11.62 -10.34 -5.36
N ASP A 168 -12.58 -10.13 -6.25
CA ASP A 168 -13.48 -11.15 -6.79
C ASP A 168 -12.89 -11.96 -7.97
N GLY A 169 -11.68 -11.60 -8.43
CA GLY A 169 -10.96 -12.23 -9.53
C GLY A 169 -11.52 -11.96 -10.92
N SER A 170 -12.52 -11.08 -11.07
CA SER A 170 -13.30 -10.94 -12.31
C SER A 170 -12.85 -9.78 -13.21
N THR A 171 -12.24 -8.74 -12.64
CA THR A 171 -11.84 -7.53 -13.38
C THR A 171 -10.36 -7.23 -13.21
N PRO A 172 -9.62 -6.91 -14.29
CA PRO A 172 -8.26 -6.40 -14.15
C PRO A 172 -8.27 -5.07 -13.39
N VAL A 173 -7.41 -4.90 -12.38
CA VAL A 173 -7.30 -3.64 -11.63
C VAL A 173 -6.90 -2.48 -12.53
N SER A 174 -6.13 -2.76 -13.58
CA SER A 174 -5.77 -1.77 -14.61
C SER A 174 -6.97 -1.24 -15.41
N SER A 175 -8.17 -1.82 -15.29
CA SER A 175 -9.38 -1.33 -15.97
C SER A 175 -10.19 -0.29 -15.18
N PHE A 176 -9.83 -0.02 -13.92
CA PHE A 176 -10.49 0.96 -13.06
C PHE A 176 -10.32 2.42 -13.52
#